data_AF-A0A831XYC8-F1
#
_entry.id   AF-A0A831XYC8-F1
#
_cell.length_a   1.000
_cell.length_b   1.000
_cell.length_c   1.000
_cell.angle_alpha   90.00
_cell.angle_beta   90.00
_cell.angle_gamma   90.00
#
_symmetry.space_group_name_H-M   'P 1'
#
loop_
_entity.id
_entity.type
_entity.pdbx_description
1 polymer ?
#
loop_
_entity_poly.entity_id
_entity_poly.type
_entity_poly.pdbx_seq_one_letter_code
_entity_poly.pdbx_strand_id
1 'polypeptide(L)'
;MEMNISIDEIRRRLELALRPAEPPTVEEVLAAVGRNGKLHGPVDWVFKAWRLYVDYVVKEVIGRFKPSAEEEDQLRDFGRKLNTLLEQAERQAKAKLASIYSAI
;
A
#
# COMPACT_ATOMS: atom_id res chain seq x y z
N MET A 1 3.32 24.70 14.74
CA MET A 1 2.27 23.92 15.42
C MET A 1 2.98 22.83 16.19
N GLU A 2 3.22 23.03 17.48
CA GLU A 2 3.83 22.00 18.32
C GLU A 2 2.79 20.90 18.55
N MET A 3 3.04 19.71 18.02
CA MET A 3 2.21 18.55 18.28
C MET A 3 2.59 17.99 19.64
N ASN A 4 1.82 18.33 20.68
CA ASN A 4 1.94 17.71 22.00
C ASN A 4 1.30 16.31 21.99
N ILE A 5 1.93 15.36 21.31
CA ILE A 5 1.50 13.96 21.28
C ILE A 5 2.19 13.23 22.43
N SER A 6 1.41 12.59 23.30
CA SER A 6 1.96 11.78 24.39
C SER A 6 2.64 10.52 23.86
N ILE A 7 3.58 9.98 24.63
CA ILE A 7 4.23 8.69 24.34
C ILE A 7 3.18 7.58 24.19
N ASP A 8 2.15 7.57 25.03
CA ASP A 8 1.07 6.58 24.97
C ASP A 8 0.29 6.64 23.65
N GLU A 9 0.02 7.84 23.13
CA GLU A 9 -0.65 8.00 21.84
C GLU A 9 0.25 7.57 20.66
N ILE A 10 1.56 7.80 20.76
CA ILE A 10 2.52 7.27 19.76
C ILE A 10 2.50 5.74 19.79
N ARG A 11 2.59 5.13 20.97
CA ARG A 11 2.54 3.68 21.14
C ARG A 11 1.25 3.09 20.55
N ARG A 12 0.09 3.67 20.88
CA ARG A 12 -1.21 3.24 20.34
C ARG A 12 -1.25 3.29 18.80
N ARG A 13 -0.72 4.35 18.18
CA ARG A 13 -0.68 4.46 16.71
C ARG A 13 0.23 3.42 16.08
N LEU A 14 1.36 3.13 16.72
CA LEU A 14 2.28 2.08 16.26
C LEU A 14 1.65 0.70 16.37
N GLU A 15 0.94 0.40 17.46
CA GLU A 15 0.18 -0.86 17.60
C GLU A 15 -0.84 -1.02 16.47
N LEU A 16 -1.58 0.03 16.14
CA LEU A 16 -2.54 0.01 15.02
C LEU A 16 -1.84 -0.18 13.67
N ALA A 17 -0.68 0.45 13.45
CA ALA A 17 0.06 0.36 12.20
C ALA A 17 0.75 -1.00 12.01
N LEU A 18 1.23 -1.62 13.09
CA LEU A 18 1.93 -2.90 13.10
C LEU A 18 1.00 -4.10 13.29
N ARG A 19 -0.29 -3.87 13.56
CA ARG A 19 -1.26 -4.94 13.74
C ARG A 19 -1.30 -5.84 12.50
N PRO A 20 -1.21 -7.18 12.66
CA PRO A 20 -1.46 -8.11 11.57
C PRO A 20 -2.83 -7.85 10.95
N ALA A 21 -2.90 -8.00 9.64
CA ALA A 21 -4.13 -7.80 8.89
C ALA A 21 -4.24 -8.87 7.80
N GLU A 22 -5.47 -9.32 7.58
CA GLU A 22 -5.78 -10.22 6.47
C GLU A 22 -5.41 -9.55 5.13
N PRO A 23 -4.98 -10.33 4.12
CA PRO A 23 -4.74 -9.78 2.80
C PRO A 23 -5.99 -9.11 2.22
N PRO A 24 -5.87 -7.93 1.58
CA PRO A 24 -7.00 -7.25 0.97
C PRO A 24 -7.56 -8.02 -0.23
N THR A 25 -8.86 -7.85 -0.50
CA THR A 25 -9.45 -8.20 -1.80
C THR A 25 -9.48 -7.01 -2.76
N VAL A 26 -9.68 -7.27 -4.06
CA VAL A 26 -9.77 -6.20 -5.07
C VAL A 26 -10.97 -5.31 -4.77
N GLU A 27 -12.10 -5.89 -4.38
CA GLU A 27 -13.34 -5.18 -4.07
C GLU A 27 -13.16 -4.25 -2.88
N GLU A 28 -12.48 -4.70 -1.82
CA GLU A 28 -12.17 -3.88 -0.65
C GLU A 28 -11.29 -2.68 -1.02
N VAL A 29 -10.28 -2.92 -1.85
CA VAL A 29 -9.35 -1.90 -2.34
C VAL A 29 -10.08 -0.86 -3.17
N LEU A 30 -10.90 -1.28 -4.13
CA LEU A 30 -11.67 -0.37 -4.97
C LEU A 30 -12.70 0.42 -4.17
N ALA A 31 -13.37 -0.20 -3.20
CA ALA A 31 -14.29 0.49 -2.30
C ALA A 31 -13.56 1.52 -1.41
N ALA A 32 -12.35 1.21 -0.95
CA ALA A 32 -11.54 2.14 -0.15
C ALA A 32 -11.06 3.34 -0.97
N VAL A 33 -10.53 3.11 -2.18
CA VAL A 33 -10.11 4.18 -3.10
C VAL A 33 -11.31 5.03 -3.51
N GLY A 34 -12.44 4.42 -3.86
CA GLY A 34 -13.64 5.13 -4.28
C GLY A 34 -14.24 6.02 -3.18
N ARG A 35 -14.20 5.58 -1.91
CA ARG A 35 -14.73 6.36 -0.78
C ARG A 35 -13.79 7.47 -0.30
N ASN A 36 -12.48 7.19 -0.23
CA ASN A 36 -11.53 8.04 0.49
C ASN A 36 -10.47 8.69 -0.41
N GLY A 37 -10.40 8.32 -1.69
CA GLY A 37 -9.34 8.74 -2.61
C GLY A 37 -7.95 8.20 -2.26
N LYS A 38 -7.83 7.38 -1.21
CA LYS A 38 -6.58 6.83 -0.70
C LYS A 38 -6.77 5.50 0.00
N LEU A 39 -5.75 4.65 -0.07
CA LEU A 39 -5.62 3.45 0.75
C LEU A 39 -4.88 3.79 2.04
N HIS A 40 -5.44 3.37 3.17
CA HIS A 40 -4.82 3.52 4.49
C HIS A 40 -5.07 2.25 5.32
N GLY A 41 -4.21 1.97 6.28
CA GLY A 41 -4.38 0.83 7.18
C GLY A 41 -3.04 0.37 7.76
N PRO A 42 -3.04 -0.79 8.45
CA PRO A 42 -1.81 -1.42 8.90
C PRO A 42 -0.85 -1.66 7.74
N VAL A 43 0.45 -1.68 8.05
CA VAL A 43 1.52 -1.85 7.05
C VAL A 43 1.34 -3.16 6.27
N ASP A 44 0.96 -4.23 6.96
CA ASP A 44 0.68 -5.55 6.40
C ASP A 44 -0.47 -5.57 5.39
N TRP A 45 -1.37 -4.58 5.46
CA TRP A 45 -2.53 -4.44 4.58
C TRP A 45 -2.27 -3.43 3.46
N VAL A 46 -1.81 -2.22 3.80
CA VAL A 46 -1.80 -1.07 2.88
C VAL A 46 -0.86 -1.26 1.70
N PHE A 47 0.30 -1.89 1.90
CA PHE A 47 1.24 -2.16 0.80
C PHE A 47 0.73 -3.25 -0.15
N LYS A 48 0.05 -4.27 0.38
CA LYS A 48 -0.62 -5.29 -0.45
C LYS A 48 -1.80 -4.67 -1.22
N ALA A 49 -2.56 -3.79 -0.57
CA ALA A 49 -3.68 -3.08 -1.17
C ALA A 49 -3.24 -2.23 -2.37
N TRP A 50 -2.13 -1.49 -2.23
CA TRP A 50 -1.57 -0.72 -3.33
C TRP A 50 -1.08 -1.59 -4.48
N ARG A 51 -0.37 -2.70 -4.21
CA ARG A 51 0.06 -3.64 -5.25
C ARG A 51 -1.14 -4.21 -6.01
N LEU A 52 -2.16 -4.64 -5.27
CA LEU A 52 -3.40 -5.17 -5.84
C LEU A 52 -4.14 -4.13 -6.70
N TYR A 53 -4.17 -2.87 -6.26
CA TYR A 53 -4.74 -1.77 -7.04
C TYR A 53 -3.98 -1.53 -8.35
N VAL A 54 -2.64 -1.52 -8.29
CA VAL A 54 -1.79 -1.33 -9.47
C VAL A 54 -2.03 -2.45 -10.48
N ASP A 55 -2.01 -3.70 -10.03
CA ASP A 55 -2.25 -4.86 -10.90
C ASP A 55 -3.64 -4.82 -11.55
N TYR A 56 -4.67 -4.43 -10.78
CA TYR A 56 -6.01 -4.21 -11.28
C TYR A 56 -6.05 -3.11 -12.35
N VAL A 57 -5.48 -1.94 -12.07
CA VAL A 57 -5.49 -0.79 -13.01
C VAL A 57 -4.74 -1.13 -14.29
N VAL A 58 -3.57 -1.77 -14.22
CA VAL A 58 -2.83 -2.21 -15.41
C VAL A 58 -3.69 -3.14 -16.26
N LYS A 59 -4.32 -4.15 -15.65
CA LYS A 59 -5.21 -5.08 -16.36
C LYS A 59 -6.40 -4.38 -17.01
N GLU A 60 -7.05 -3.47 -16.29
CA GLU A 60 -8.22 -2.74 -16.79
C GLU A 60 -7.87 -1.79 -17.94
N VAL A 61 -6.72 -1.11 -17.86
CA VAL A 61 -6.25 -0.22 -18.92
C VAL A 61 -5.96 -1.02 -20.18
N ILE A 62 -5.23 -2.13 -20.08
CA ILE A 62 -4.95 -3.01 -21.22
C ILE A 62 -6.26 -3.54 -21.83
N GLY A 63 -7.17 -4.03 -20.99
CA GLY A 63 -8.44 -4.61 -21.44
C GLY A 63 -9.38 -3.61 -22.12
N ARG A 64 -9.44 -2.36 -21.64
CA ARG A 64 -10.34 -1.34 -22.18
C ARG A 64 -9.77 -0.61 -23.39
N PHE A 65 -8.52 -0.20 -23.31
CA PHE A 65 -7.91 0.66 -24.33
C PHE A 65 -7.24 -0.14 -25.44
N LYS A 66 -6.96 -1.43 -25.22
CA LYS A 66 -6.33 -2.33 -26.21
C LYS A 66 -5.11 -1.68 -26.87
N PRO A 67 -4.10 -1.29 -26.07
CA PRO A 67 -2.91 -0.62 -26.57
C PRO A 67 -2.14 -1.50 -27.56
N SER A 68 -1.19 -0.91 -28.29
CA SER A 68 -0.27 -1.69 -29.11
C SER A 68 0.55 -2.67 -28.25
N ALA A 69 1.15 -3.67 -28.87
CA ALA A 69 1.97 -4.66 -28.15
C ALA A 69 3.12 -4.01 -27.37
N GLU A 70 3.72 -2.94 -27.92
CA GLU A 70 4.79 -2.19 -27.25
C GLU A 70 4.27 -1.43 -26.03
N GLU A 71 3.16 -0.70 -26.17
CA GLU A 71 2.54 0.02 -25.06
C GLU A 71 2.02 -0.93 -23.96
N GLU A 72 1.49 -2.10 -24.34
CA GLU A 72 1.09 -3.13 -23.38
C GLU A 72 2.30 -3.63 -22.57
N ASP A 73 3.41 -3.96 -23.24
CA ASP A 73 4.62 -4.43 -22.58
C ASP A 73 5.19 -3.37 -21.63
N GLN A 74 5.26 -2.11 -22.08
CA GLN A 74 5.68 -0.97 -21.26
C GLN A 74 4.80 -0.80 -20.02
N LEU A 75 3.47 -0.92 -20.16
CA LEU A 75 2.55 -0.78 -19.04
C LEU A 75 2.67 -1.95 -18.04
N ARG A 76 2.90 -3.17 -18.52
CA ARG A 76 3.16 -4.35 -17.67
C ARG A 76 4.49 -4.21 -16.93
N ASP A 77 5.53 -3.74 -17.60
CA ASP A 77 6.84 -3.47 -16.99
C ASP A 77 6.75 -2.37 -15.92
N PHE A 78 6.00 -1.29 -16.19
CA PHE A 78 5.69 -0.26 -15.20
C PHE A 78 5.05 -0.86 -13.94
N GLY A 79 3.99 -1.66 -14.09
CA GLY A 79 3.33 -2.32 -12.96
C GLY A 79 4.28 -3.18 -12.13
N ARG A 80 5.14 -3.96 -12.81
CA ARG A 80 6.15 -4.82 -12.16
C ARG A 80 7.19 -4.02 -11.37
N LYS A 81 7.69 -2.93 -11.96
CA LYS A 81 8.64 -2.02 -11.30
C LYS A 81 8.00 -1.36 -10.08
N LEU A 82 6.75 -0.91 -10.20
CA LEU A 82 6.03 -0.31 -9.08
C LEU A 82 5.78 -1.31 -7.95
N ASN A 83 5.39 -2.54 -8.26
CA ASN A 83 5.24 -3.59 -7.25
C ASN A 83 6.56 -3.90 -6.53
N THR A 84 7.67 -3.93 -7.27
CA THR A 84 9.01 -4.13 -6.68
C THR A 84 9.35 -3.01 -5.69
N LEU A 85 9.08 -1.76 -6.05
CA LEU A 85 9.28 -0.61 -5.16
C LEU A 85 8.39 -0.68 -3.92
N LEU A 86 7.12 -1.07 -4.07
CA LEU A 86 6.18 -1.22 -2.96
C LEU A 86 6.61 -2.32 -1.98
N GLU A 87 7.18 -3.43 -2.46
CA GLU A 87 7.73 -4.49 -1.60
C GLU A 87 8.95 -4.03 -0.80
N GLN A 88 9.85 -3.28 -1.44
CA GLN A 88 11.01 -2.70 -0.75
C GLN A 88 10.56 -1.68 0.31
N ALA A 89 9.60 -0.82 -0.04
CA ALA A 89 9.02 0.15 0.86
C ALA A 89 8.30 -0.52 2.04
N GLU A 90 7.57 -1.62 1.81
CA GLU A 90 6.92 -2.40 2.87
C GLU A 90 7.95 -2.92 3.89
N ARG A 91 9.03 -3.55 3.42
CA ARG A 91 10.10 -4.07 4.30
C ARG A 91 10.75 -2.96 5.12
N GLN A 92 11.06 -1.83 4.48
CA GLN A 92 11.65 -0.69 5.16
C GLN A 92 10.70 -0.06 6.19
N ALA A 93 9.41 0.09 5.84
CA ALA A 93 8.40 0.63 6.74
C ALA A 93 8.22 -0.24 7.98
N LYS A 94 8.08 -1.56 7.81
CA LYS A 94 7.98 -2.51 8.94
C LYS A 94 9.18 -2.43 9.86
N ALA A 95 10.40 -2.47 9.30
CA ALA A 95 11.62 -2.42 10.09
C ALA A 95 11.73 -1.12 10.91
N LYS A 96 11.45 0.04 10.29
CA LYS A 96 11.49 1.33 10.98
C LYS A 96 10.42 1.44 12.06
N LEU A 97 9.18 1.05 11.78
CA LEU A 97 8.08 1.13 12.74
C LEU A 97 8.30 0.19 13.93
N ALA A 98 8.79 -1.03 13.68
CA ALA A 98 9.13 -1.98 14.75
C ALA A 98 10.29 -1.46 15.62
N SER A 99 11.32 -0.87 14.99
CA SER A 99 12.43 -0.24 15.71
C SER A 99 11.96 0.88 16.64
N ILE A 100 11.08 1.77 16.15
CA ILE A 100 10.48 2.84 16.96
C ILE A 100 9.64 2.25 18.09
N TYR A 101 8.79 1.26 17.81
CA TYR A 101 7.94 0.62 18.82
C TYR A 101 8.76 -0.03 19.94
N SER A 102 9.89 -0.65 19.61
CA SER A 102 10.78 -1.27 20.61
C SER A 102 11.51 -0.26 21.50
N ALA A 103 11.66 0.99 21.04
CA ALA A 103 12.38 2.04 21.74
C ALA A 103 11.49 2.87 22.68
N ILE A 104 10.17 2.63 22.66
CA ILE A 104 9.16 3.40 23.41
C ILE A 104 8.46 2.48 24.40
#